data_AF-A0A9X2WPT7-F1
#
_entry.id   AF-A0A9X2WPT7-F1
#
_cell.length_a   1.000
_cell.length_b   1.000
_cell.length_c   1.000
_cell.angle_alpha   90.00
_cell.angle_beta   90.00
_cell.angle_gamma   90.00
#
_symmetry.space_group_name_H-M   'P 1'
#
loop_
_entity.id
_entity.type
_entity.pdbx_description
1 polymer ?
#
loop_
_entity_poly.entity_id
_entity_poly.type
_entity_poly.pdbx_seq_one_letter_code
_entity_poly.pdbx_strand_id
1 'polypeptide(L)'
;MLEKYDAAMESWIEETVSNGDDDSLFASGYLQGHIAVVLAKLEAQADQGLDALDHEVIQCLALANEELNDADYVLVAKAWQQLRSRIVEAVS
;
A
#
# COMPACT_ATOMS: atom_id res chain seq x y z
N MET A 1 12.94 -1.38 9.74
CA MET A 1 11.63 -0.66 9.71
C MET A 1 10.89 -1.03 8.43
N LEU A 2 11.47 -0.75 7.27
CA LEU A 2 10.87 -1.06 5.96
C LEU A 2 10.57 -2.55 5.76
N GLU A 3 11.43 -3.47 6.22
CA GLU A 3 11.17 -4.92 6.18
C GLU A 3 9.86 -5.33 6.87
N LYS A 4 9.44 -4.61 7.93
CA LYS A 4 8.16 -4.88 8.60
C LYS A 4 6.97 -4.40 7.78
N TYR A 5 7.13 -3.33 7.00
CA TYR A 5 6.11 -2.84 6.09
C TYR A 5 5.93 -3.82 4.93
N ASP A 6 7.05 -4.32 4.39
CA ASP A 6 7.07 -5.30 3.31
C ASP A 6 6.42 -6.63 3.75
N ALA A 7 6.81 -7.18 4.90
CA ALA A 7 6.21 -8.40 5.43
C ALA A 7 4.70 -8.26 5.73
N ALA A 8 4.26 -7.10 6.24
CA ALA A 8 2.83 -6.83 6.46
C ALA A 8 2.06 -6.75 5.14
N MET A 9 2.67 -6.18 4.09
CA MET A 9 2.12 -6.13 2.74
C MET A 9 2.01 -7.53 2.13
N GLU A 10 3.08 -8.33 2.19
CA GLU A 10 3.08 -9.71 1.66
C GLU A 10 1.96 -10.54 2.31
N SER A 11 1.88 -10.52 3.65
CA SER A 11 0.83 -11.25 4.38
C SER A 11 -0.57 -10.77 4.02
N TRP A 12 -0.78 -9.46 3.87
CA TRP A 12 -2.08 -8.92 3.47
C TRP A 12 -2.46 -9.30 2.02
N ILE A 13 -1.48 -9.33 1.12
CA ILE A 13 -1.68 -9.76 -0.27
C ILE A 13 -2.03 -11.24 -0.32
N GLU A 14 -1.33 -12.11 0.41
CA GLU A 14 -1.63 -13.54 0.46
C GLU A 14 -3.07 -13.79 0.95
N GLU A 15 -3.49 -13.09 2.01
CA GLU A 15 -4.87 -13.17 2.50
C GLU A 15 -5.90 -12.66 1.46
N THR A 16 -5.58 -11.56 0.76
CA THR A 16 -6.44 -10.99 -0.27
C THR A 16 -6.54 -11.90 -1.48
N VAL A 17 -5.45 -12.54 -1.89
CA VAL A 17 -5.43 -13.51 -3.00
C VAL A 17 -6.25 -14.75 -2.67
N SER A 18 -6.20 -15.21 -1.42
CA SER A 18 -6.93 -16.40 -1.00
C SER A 18 -8.44 -16.16 -0.81
N ASN A 19 -8.86 -14.95 -0.46
CA ASN A 19 -10.22 -14.70 0.05
C ASN A 19 -10.96 -13.53 -0.63
N GLY A 20 -10.25 -12.74 -1.45
CA GLY A 20 -10.78 -11.54 -2.08
C GLY A 20 -11.59 -11.81 -3.34
N ASP A 21 -12.43 -10.84 -3.70
CA ASP A 21 -13.08 -10.76 -5.00
C ASP A 21 -12.18 -10.05 -6.04
N ASP A 22 -12.65 -9.98 -7.29
CA ASP A 22 -11.90 -9.38 -8.40
C ASP A 22 -11.48 -7.92 -8.10
N ASP A 23 -12.35 -7.15 -7.45
CA ASP A 23 -12.08 -5.77 -7.04
C ASP A 23 -10.95 -5.70 -5.99
N SER A 24 -10.97 -6.62 -5.02
CA SER A 24 -9.94 -6.72 -3.99
C SER A 24 -8.59 -7.14 -4.59
N LEU A 25 -8.58 -8.11 -5.51
CA LEU A 25 -7.40 -8.57 -6.23
C LEU A 25 -6.78 -7.44 -7.07
N PHE A 26 -7.61 -6.69 -7.77
CA PHE A 26 -7.20 -5.52 -8.54
C PHE A 26 -6.53 -4.48 -7.62
N ALA A 27 -7.23 -4.08 -6.54
CA ALA A 27 -6.74 -3.05 -5.64
C ALA A 27 -5.47 -3.47 -4.91
N SER A 28 -5.34 -4.74 -4.51
CA SER A 28 -4.13 -5.26 -3.86
C SER A 28 -2.95 -5.33 -4.81
N GLY A 29 -3.16 -5.79 -6.05
CA GLY A 29 -2.10 -5.84 -7.06
C GLY A 29 -1.60 -4.45 -7.45
N TYR A 30 -2.52 -3.49 -7.58
CA TYR A 30 -2.19 -2.10 -7.84
C TYR A 30 -1.34 -1.51 -6.71
N LEU A 31 -1.80 -1.64 -5.45
CA LEU A 31 -1.05 -1.15 -4.30
C LEU A 31 0.31 -1.80 -4.15
N GLN A 32 0.44 -3.11 -4.35
CA GLN A 32 1.72 -3.80 -4.26
C GLN A 32 2.81 -3.11 -5.10
N GLY A 33 2.48 -2.77 -6.36
CA GLY A 33 3.42 -2.08 -7.25
C GLY A 33 3.81 -0.69 -6.73
N HIS A 34 2.84 0.10 -6.27
CA HIS A 34 3.10 1.45 -5.76
C HIS A 34 3.84 1.45 -4.43
N ILE A 35 3.51 0.53 -3.53
CA ILE A 35 4.21 0.37 -2.25
C ILE A 35 5.66 -0.05 -2.49
N ALA A 36 5.94 -0.96 -3.43
CA ALA A 36 7.32 -1.34 -3.77
C ALA A 36 8.15 -0.12 -4.21
N VAL A 37 7.57 0.78 -5.02
CA VAL A 37 8.21 2.05 -5.41
C VAL A 37 8.43 2.96 -4.21
N VAL A 38 7.45 3.08 -3.32
CA VAL A 38 7.56 3.91 -2.10
C VAL A 38 8.63 3.38 -1.15
N LEU A 39 8.67 2.07 -0.90
CA LEU A 39 9.68 1.46 -0.04
C LEU A 39 11.09 1.69 -0.61
N ALA A 40 11.28 1.50 -1.91
CA ALA A 40 12.55 1.81 -2.58
C ALA A 40 12.96 3.29 -2.46
N LYS A 41 12.00 4.22 -2.46
CA LYS A 41 12.29 5.65 -2.18
C LYS A 41 12.71 5.88 -0.74
N LEU A 42 11.99 5.28 0.22
CA LEU A 42 12.26 5.43 1.65
C LEU A 42 13.62 4.84 2.05
N GLU A 43 14.12 3.82 1.34
CA GLU A 43 15.48 3.28 1.55
C GLU A 43 16.57 4.36 1.42
N ALA A 44 16.36 5.35 0.55
CA ALA A 44 17.28 6.47 0.35
C ALA A 44 17.03 7.65 1.31
N GLN A 45 15.96 7.62 2.11
CA GLN A 45 15.60 8.68 3.04
C GLN A 45 16.14 8.39 4.45
N ALA A 46 16.41 9.45 5.20
CA ALA A 46 16.83 9.34 6.60
C ALA A 46 15.65 8.97 7.52
N ASP A 47 14.43 9.35 7.14
CA ASP A 47 13.20 9.00 7.84
C ASP A 47 12.50 7.85 7.09
N GLN A 48 12.21 6.79 7.84
CA GLN A 48 11.55 5.57 7.37
C GLN A 48 10.38 5.21 8.30
N GLY A 49 9.87 6.21 9.03
CA GLY A 49 8.74 6.07 9.93
C GLY A 49 7.41 5.97 9.19
N LEU A 50 6.36 5.76 9.99
CA LEU A 50 4.99 5.65 9.49
C LEU A 50 4.52 6.92 8.78
N ASP A 51 4.90 8.09 9.29
CA ASP A 51 4.49 9.37 8.69
C ASP A 51 5.14 9.57 7.30
N ALA A 52 6.41 9.15 7.15
CA ALA A 52 7.11 9.18 5.86
C ALA A 52 6.48 8.21 4.85
N LEU A 53 6.11 7.01 5.30
CA LEU A 53 5.37 6.04 4.49
C LEU A 53 4.03 6.61 4.03
N ASP A 54 3.22 7.13 4.96
CA ASP A 54 1.91 7.70 4.64
C ASP A 54 2.01 8.83 3.61
N HIS A 55 3.00 9.73 3.78
CA HIS A 55 3.22 10.82 2.86
C HIS A 55 3.55 10.34 1.44
N GLU A 56 4.51 9.44 1.30
CA GLU A 56 4.96 8.94 0.00
C GLU A 56 3.87 8.12 -0.71
N VAL A 57 3.09 7.32 0.03
CA VAL A 57 1.97 6.55 -0.55
C VAL A 57 0.87 7.47 -1.04
N ILE A 58 0.45 8.47 -0.25
CA ILE A 58 -0.57 9.43 -0.68
C ILE A 58 -0.11 10.18 -1.93
N GLN A 59 1.14 10.62 -1.98
CA GLN A 59 1.70 11.28 -3.16
C GLN A 59 1.74 10.35 -4.37
N CYS A 60 2.15 9.10 -4.18
CA CYS A 60 2.20 8.11 -5.25
C CYS A 60 0.82 7.82 -5.83
N LEU A 61 -0.19 7.62 -4.97
CA LEU A 61 -1.58 7.38 -5.38
C LEU A 61 -2.22 8.62 -6.03
N ALA A 62 -1.90 9.83 -5.55
CA ALA A 62 -2.42 11.07 -6.15
C ALA A 62 -1.90 11.27 -7.58
N LEU A 63 -0.65 10.90 -7.86
CA LEU A 63 -0.08 10.94 -9.21
C LEU A 63 -0.70 9.88 -10.11
N ALA A 64 -0.95 8.69 -9.57
CA ALA A 64 -1.50 7.57 -10.31
C ALA A 64 -3.04 7.65 -10.50
N ASN A 65 -3.69 8.61 -9.83
CA ASN A 65 -5.12 8.91 -10.00
C ASN A 65 -5.50 9.26 -11.45
N GLU A 66 -4.55 9.74 -12.26
CA GLU A 66 -4.81 10.00 -13.69
C GLU A 66 -5.01 8.71 -14.51
N GLU A 67 -4.68 7.55 -13.96
CA GLU A 67 -4.81 6.22 -14.59
C GLU A 67 -6.06 5.46 -14.15
N LEU A 68 -6.71 5.89 -13.06
CA LEU A 68 -7.87 5.23 -12.47
C LEU A 68 -9.14 6.01 -12.78
N ASN A 69 -10.26 5.30 -12.92
CA ASN A 69 -11.57 5.95 -12.82
C ASN A 69 -11.96 6.14 -11.34
N ASP A 70 -13.00 6.92 -11.09
CA ASP A 70 -13.46 7.26 -9.73
C ASP A 70 -13.77 6.01 -8.87
N ALA A 71 -14.30 4.94 -9.47
CA ALA A 71 -14.65 3.72 -8.74
C ALA A 71 -13.38 2.95 -8.35
N ASP A 72 -12.44 2.79 -9.27
CA ASP A 72 -11.17 2.11 -9.02
C ASP A 72 -10.32 2.87 -7.99
N TYR A 73 -10.35 4.21 -8.03
CA TYR A 73 -9.69 5.02 -7.01
C TYR A 73 -10.24 4.75 -5.61
N VAL A 74 -11.57 4.64 -5.47
CA VAL A 74 -12.20 4.33 -4.18
C VAL A 74 -11.81 2.93 -3.69
N LEU A 75 -11.69 1.94 -4.59
CA LEU A 75 -11.21 0.60 -4.25
C LEU A 75 -9.78 0.63 -3.72
N VAL A 76 -8.87 1.29 -4.43
CA VAL A 76 -7.46 1.43 -4.06
C VAL A 76 -7.30 2.19 -2.75
N ALA A 77 -8.04 3.29 -2.54
CA ALA A 77 -8.01 4.05 -1.31
C ALA A 77 -8.49 3.22 -0.10
N LYS A 78 -9.54 2.41 -0.27
CA LYS A 78 -10.03 1.50 0.76
C LYS A 78 -9.03 0.38 1.06
N ALA A 79 -8.40 -0.17 0.03
CA ALA A 79 -7.38 -1.20 0.18
C ALA A 79 -6.14 -0.65 0.92
N TRP A 80 -5.76 0.61 0.66
CA TRP A 80 -4.68 1.27 1.39
C TRP A 80 -4.99 1.39 2.88
N GLN A 81 -6.22 1.79 3.25
CA GLN A 81 -6.61 1.86 4.66
C GLN A 81 -6.49 0.50 5.38
N GLN A 82 -6.84 -0.59 4.70
CA GLN A 82 -6.72 -1.94 5.25
C GLN A 82 -5.27 -2.34 5.46
N LEU A 83 -4.44 -2.19 4.43
CA LEU A 83 -3.00 -2.45 4.50
C LEU A 83 -2.33 -1.59 5.57
N ARG A 84 -2.71 -0.31 5.66
CA ARG A 84 -2.16 0.63 6.64
C ARG A 84 -2.43 0.18 8.07
N SER A 85 -3.61 -0.36 8.36
CA SER A 85 -3.93 -0.95 9.68
C SER A 85 -3.00 -2.11 10.01
N ARG A 86 -2.79 -3.04 9.06
CA ARG A 86 -1.87 -4.18 9.24
C ARG A 86 -0.44 -3.71 9.49
N ILE A 87 -0.01 -2.66 8.79
CA ILE A 87 1.30 -2.04 9.00
C ILE A 87 1.41 -1.43 10.40
N VAL A 88 0.40 -0.69 10.89
CA VAL A 88 0.40 -0.17 12.29
C VAL A 88 0.60 -1.33 13.26
N GLU A 89 -0.21 -2.39 13.12
CA GLU A 89 -0.18 -3.55 14.01
C GLU A 89 1.18 -4.26 14.00
N ALA A 90 1.83 -4.37 12.84
CA ALA A 90 3.11 -5.03 12.69
C ALA A 90 4.30 -4.22 13.27
N VAL A 91 4.17 -2.89 13.35
CA VAL A 91 5.25 -2.00 13.83
C VAL A 91 5.04 -1.41 15.22
N SER A 92 3.84 -1.58 15.80
CA SER A 92 3.55 -1.30 17.21
C SER A 92 4.28 -2.25 18.15
#